data_AF-A0A659QV83-F1
#
_entry.id   AF-A0A659QV83-F1
#
_cell.length_a   1.000
_cell.length_b   1.000
_cell.length_c   1.000
_cell.angle_alpha   90.00
_cell.angle_beta   90.00
_cell.angle_gamma   90.00
#
_symmetry.space_group_name_H-M   'P 1'
#
loop_
_entity.id
_entity.type
_entity.pdbx_description
1 polymer ?
#
loop_
_entity_poly.entity_id
_entity_poly.type
_entity_poly.pdbx_seq_one_letter_code
_entity_poly.pdbx_strand_id
1 'polypeptide(L)'
;MTNHWVDIKNANLVVVMGGNAAEAHPVGFRWAMEAKIHNGAKLIVIDPRFTRTASVADFYAPIRSGTDIAFLSGVMLYLLTNEKYNREYTEAYTNASLIVREDFGFDDGLFTGYDADKRQYDKTSWHYELDENGFAKRDTTLQHPRCVWNLLKQHVSRYTPDVVENICGTPKADFLKVCEYIAETSAKDKTASFLYALGWTQHSIGAQNIRTMAMIQLLLGNMGMAGGGVNALRGHSNIQGLTDLGLLSQSLPGYLTRPS
;
A
#
# COMPACT_ATOMS: atom_id res chain seq x y z
N MET A 1 -1.73 -10.87 6.86
CA MET A 1 -3.01 -10.19 6.62
C MET A 1 -3.43 -9.47 7.89
N THR A 2 -4.01 -8.28 7.73
CA THR A 2 -4.59 -7.49 8.83
C THR A 2 -6.00 -7.96 9.19
N ASN A 3 -6.66 -8.64 8.25
CA ASN A 3 -7.99 -9.24 8.40
C ASN A 3 -7.87 -10.77 8.26
N HIS A 4 -8.95 -11.48 7.94
CA HIS A 4 -8.96 -12.94 7.73
C HIS A 4 -9.77 -13.34 6.49
N TRP A 5 -9.64 -14.59 6.02
CA TRP A 5 -10.22 -15.05 4.74
C TRP A 5 -11.70 -14.74 4.55
N VAL A 6 -12.54 -15.11 5.51
CA VAL A 6 -14.00 -14.94 5.43
C VAL A 6 -14.40 -13.47 5.34
N ASP A 7 -13.63 -12.57 5.95
CA ASP A 7 -13.95 -11.14 5.98
C ASP A 7 -13.87 -10.47 4.59
N ILE A 8 -13.14 -11.06 3.64
CA ILE A 8 -13.04 -10.57 2.26
C ILE A 8 -14.42 -10.43 1.61
N LYS A 9 -15.40 -11.25 2.01
CA LYS A 9 -16.78 -11.20 1.49
C LYS A 9 -17.49 -9.85 1.74
N ASN A 10 -17.02 -9.09 2.72
CA ASN A 10 -17.60 -7.81 3.12
C ASN A 10 -17.07 -6.62 2.30
N ALA A 11 -16.07 -6.84 1.44
CA ALA A 11 -15.46 -5.78 0.64
C ALA A 11 -16.44 -5.20 -0.41
N ASN A 12 -16.29 -3.92 -0.76
CA ASN A 12 -16.96 -3.31 -1.92
C ASN A 12 -16.06 -3.31 -3.17
N LEU A 13 -14.74 -3.34 -2.96
CA LEU A 13 -13.75 -3.52 -4.00
C LEU A 13 -12.74 -4.58 -3.55
N VAL A 14 -12.50 -5.58 -4.38
CA VAL A 14 -11.39 -6.53 -4.20
C VAL A 14 -10.33 -6.22 -5.24
N VAL A 15 -9.13 -5.88 -4.76
CA VAL A 15 -7.97 -5.58 -5.61
C VAL A 15 -6.99 -6.73 -5.51
N VAL A 16 -6.79 -7.46 -6.60
CA VAL A 16 -5.72 -8.47 -6.71
C VAL A 16 -4.57 -7.89 -7.52
N MET A 17 -3.50 -7.51 -6.83
CA MET A 17 -2.29 -6.95 -7.43
C MET A 17 -1.08 -7.51 -6.70
N GLY A 18 -0.04 -7.92 -7.43
CA GLY A 18 1.10 -8.62 -6.82
C GLY A 18 0.75 -10.01 -6.28
N GLY A 19 -0.31 -10.64 -6.80
CA GLY A 19 -0.77 -11.97 -6.42
C GLY A 19 -1.72 -12.57 -7.45
N ASN A 20 -1.99 -13.87 -7.35
CA ASN A 20 -2.90 -14.59 -8.25
C ASN A 20 -3.79 -15.54 -7.43
N ALA A 21 -4.71 -14.94 -6.67
CA ALA A 21 -5.42 -15.61 -5.57
C ALA A 21 -6.30 -16.78 -6.02
N ALA A 22 -6.87 -16.76 -7.23
CA ALA A 22 -7.66 -17.88 -7.75
C ALA A 22 -6.82 -19.15 -7.97
N GLU A 23 -5.50 -19.02 -8.15
CA GLU A 23 -4.60 -20.15 -8.36
C GLU A 23 -3.78 -20.49 -7.12
N ALA A 24 -3.28 -19.47 -6.42
CA ALA A 24 -2.43 -19.63 -5.25
C ALA A 24 -3.22 -19.88 -3.96
N HIS A 25 -4.47 -19.42 -3.88
CA HIS A 25 -5.32 -19.50 -2.69
C HIS A 25 -6.78 -19.82 -3.05
N PRO A 26 -7.06 -20.85 -3.87
CA PRO A 26 -8.36 -21.05 -4.52
C PRO A 26 -9.54 -21.12 -3.54
N VAL A 27 -9.38 -21.82 -2.41
CA VAL A 27 -10.44 -21.94 -1.40
C VAL A 27 -10.67 -20.62 -0.67
N GLY A 28 -9.61 -19.88 -0.35
CA GLY A 28 -9.73 -18.54 0.24
C GLY A 28 -10.35 -17.53 -0.72
N PHE A 29 -10.05 -17.66 -2.02
CA PHE A 29 -10.59 -16.82 -3.08
C PHE A 29 -12.11 -16.96 -3.28
N ARG A 30 -12.73 -18.03 -2.76
CA ARG A 30 -14.19 -18.12 -2.64
C ARG A 30 -14.78 -16.83 -2.04
N TRP A 31 -14.17 -16.27 -1.00
CA TRP A 31 -14.73 -15.10 -0.31
C TRP A 31 -14.62 -13.81 -1.13
N ALA A 32 -13.64 -13.71 -2.03
CA ALA A 32 -13.62 -12.64 -3.03
C ALA A 32 -14.77 -12.79 -4.04
N MET A 33 -15.07 -14.03 -4.45
CA MET A 33 -16.22 -14.31 -5.32
C MET A 33 -17.55 -14.08 -4.61
N GLU A 34 -17.66 -14.39 -3.32
CA GLU A 34 -18.85 -14.09 -2.50
C GLU A 34 -19.07 -12.56 -2.41
N ALA A 35 -18.01 -11.77 -2.21
CA ALA A 35 -18.10 -10.31 -2.27
C ALA A 35 -18.65 -9.86 -3.64
N LYS A 36 -18.10 -10.40 -4.73
CA LYS A 36 -18.53 -10.04 -6.09
C LYS A 36 -19.98 -10.43 -6.38
N ILE A 37 -20.34 -11.68 -6.13
CA ILE A 37 -21.62 -12.29 -6.55
C ILE A 37 -22.76 -11.84 -5.63
N HIS A 38 -22.51 -11.72 -4.33
CA HIS A 38 -23.56 -11.51 -3.33
C HIS A 38 -23.51 -10.14 -2.65
N ASN A 39 -22.36 -9.47 -2.61
CA ASN A 39 -22.21 -8.12 -2.05
C ASN A 39 -22.07 -7.02 -3.12
N GLY A 40 -22.14 -7.39 -4.41
CA GLY A 40 -22.01 -6.46 -5.54
C GLY A 40 -20.62 -5.82 -5.66
N ALA A 41 -19.59 -6.42 -5.03
CA ALA A 41 -18.24 -5.90 -5.09
C ALA A 41 -17.67 -5.95 -6.50
N LYS A 42 -16.78 -5.01 -6.84
CA LYS A 42 -15.96 -5.12 -8.04
C LYS A 42 -14.70 -5.92 -7.72
N LEU A 43 -14.32 -6.84 -8.61
CA LEU A 43 -13.04 -7.52 -8.58
C LEU A 43 -12.15 -6.95 -9.68
N ILE A 44 -11.01 -6.37 -9.32
CA ILE A 44 -10.03 -5.87 -10.29
C ILE A 44 -8.71 -6.63 -10.16
N VAL A 45 -8.06 -6.89 -11.29
CA VAL A 45 -6.77 -7.57 -11.37
C VAL A 45 -5.76 -6.68 -12.07
N ILE A 46 -4.62 -6.46 -11.42
CA ILE A 46 -3.46 -5.76 -11.99
C ILE A 46 -2.28 -6.73 -12.01
N ASP A 47 -1.95 -7.27 -13.18
CA ASP A 47 -0.93 -8.32 -13.36
C ASP A 47 -0.31 -8.23 -14.78
N PRO A 48 1.00 -8.52 -14.95
CA PRO A 48 1.63 -8.62 -16.27
C PRO A 48 1.00 -9.67 -17.20
N ARG A 49 0.20 -10.60 -16.65
CA ARG A 49 -0.42 -11.69 -17.39
C ARG A 49 -1.93 -11.67 -17.17
N PHE A 50 -2.66 -12.11 -18.19
CA PHE A 50 -4.07 -12.47 -18.02
C PHE A 50 -4.17 -13.86 -17.36
N THR A 51 -4.38 -13.89 -16.04
CA THR A 51 -4.39 -15.12 -15.21
C THR A 51 -5.80 -15.72 -15.06
N ARG A 52 -5.91 -16.88 -14.38
CA ARG A 52 -7.24 -17.42 -14.01
C ARG A 52 -8.00 -16.50 -13.05
N THR A 53 -7.30 -15.69 -12.25
CA THR A 53 -7.95 -14.63 -11.46
C THR A 53 -8.50 -13.53 -12.37
N ALA A 54 -7.75 -13.11 -13.40
CA ALA A 54 -8.21 -12.12 -14.37
C ALA A 54 -9.44 -12.61 -15.16
N SER A 55 -9.52 -13.90 -15.47
CA SER A 55 -10.66 -14.50 -16.16
C SER A 55 -12.02 -14.29 -15.47
N VAL A 56 -12.04 -14.00 -14.16
CA VAL A 56 -13.26 -13.76 -13.38
C VAL A 56 -13.34 -12.33 -12.83
N ALA A 57 -12.38 -11.47 -13.17
CA ALA A 57 -12.37 -10.07 -12.78
C ALA A 57 -13.40 -9.26 -13.57
N ASP A 58 -13.89 -8.18 -12.97
CA ASP A 58 -14.68 -7.15 -13.68
C ASP A 58 -13.80 -6.22 -14.50
N PHE A 59 -12.54 -6.07 -14.09
CA PHE A 59 -11.56 -5.26 -14.80
C PHE A 59 -10.15 -5.84 -14.69
N TYR A 60 -9.42 -5.85 -15.80
CA TYR A 60 -8.03 -6.26 -15.86
C TYR A 60 -7.19 -5.11 -16.41
N ALA A 61 -6.10 -4.78 -15.71
CA ALA A 61 -5.10 -3.82 -16.17
C ALA A 61 -3.73 -4.52 -16.28
N PRO A 62 -3.06 -4.46 -17.45
CA PRO A 62 -1.70 -4.98 -17.56
C PRO A 62 -0.71 -4.06 -16.82
N ILE A 63 0.34 -4.63 -16.26
CA ILE A 63 1.46 -3.88 -15.66
C ILE A 63 2.79 -4.59 -15.96
N ARG A 64 3.87 -3.84 -16.21
CA ARG A 64 5.22 -4.40 -16.34
C ARG A 64 5.76 -4.83 -14.96
N SER A 65 6.31 -6.04 -14.88
CA SER A 65 6.94 -6.56 -13.66
C SER A 65 7.98 -5.58 -13.09
N GLY A 66 7.90 -5.30 -11.78
CA GLY A 66 8.85 -4.44 -11.07
C GLY A 66 8.53 -2.95 -11.14
N THR A 67 7.34 -2.57 -11.63
CA THR A 67 6.92 -1.16 -11.78
C THR A 67 5.78 -0.75 -10.84
N ASP A 68 5.45 -1.61 -9.87
CA ASP A 68 4.32 -1.46 -8.97
C ASP A 68 4.35 -0.16 -8.15
N ILE A 69 5.53 0.31 -7.71
CA ILE A 69 5.67 1.60 -6.99
C ILE A 69 5.18 2.76 -7.84
N ALA A 70 5.52 2.80 -9.13
CA ALA A 70 5.11 3.89 -9.99
C ALA A 70 3.59 3.91 -10.15
N PHE A 71 2.99 2.74 -10.38
CA PHE A 71 1.53 2.58 -10.45
C PHE A 71 0.84 3.04 -9.15
N LEU A 72 1.25 2.48 -8.01
CA LEU A 72 0.63 2.77 -6.70
C LEU A 72 0.88 4.22 -6.25
N SER A 73 2.04 4.80 -6.56
CA SER A 73 2.31 6.21 -6.30
C SER A 73 1.46 7.13 -7.17
N GLY A 74 1.18 6.73 -8.41
CA GLY A 74 0.20 7.39 -9.26
C GLY A 74 -1.21 7.33 -8.67
N VAL A 75 -1.62 6.18 -8.12
CA VAL A 75 -2.90 6.07 -7.39
C VAL A 75 -2.94 7.06 -6.23
N MET A 76 -1.89 7.13 -5.40
CA MET A 76 -1.83 8.12 -4.32
C MET A 76 -1.93 9.56 -4.84
N LEU A 77 -1.21 9.90 -5.91
CA LEU A 77 -1.32 11.22 -6.53
C LEU A 77 -2.76 11.52 -6.97
N TYR A 78 -3.42 10.57 -7.62
CA TYR A 78 -4.81 10.69 -8.04
C TYR A 78 -5.73 10.94 -6.83
N LEU A 79 -5.60 10.13 -5.77
CA LEU A 79 -6.43 10.28 -4.57
C LEU A 79 -6.25 11.66 -3.92
N LEU A 80 -5.00 12.12 -3.79
CA LEU A 80 -4.68 13.41 -3.17
C LEU A 80 -5.13 14.60 -4.02
N THR A 81 -5.02 14.50 -5.34
CA THR A 81 -5.39 15.59 -6.27
C THR A 81 -6.91 15.75 -6.39
N ASN A 82 -7.65 14.65 -6.27
CA ASN A 82 -9.12 14.63 -6.40
C ASN A 82 -9.84 14.65 -5.04
N GLU A 83 -9.11 14.87 -3.94
CA GLU A 83 -9.63 14.85 -2.57
C GLU A 83 -10.40 13.56 -2.22
N LYS A 84 -9.94 12.42 -2.77
CA LYS A 84 -10.51 11.09 -2.57
C LYS A 84 -9.79 10.34 -1.46
N TYR A 85 -9.92 10.86 -0.25
CA TYR A 85 -9.37 10.25 0.97
C TYR A 85 -10.33 10.49 2.14
N ASN A 86 -10.27 9.62 3.14
CA ASN A 86 -11.03 9.80 4.37
C ASN A 86 -10.27 10.78 5.28
N ARG A 87 -10.69 12.05 5.24
CA ARG A 87 -10.01 13.15 5.94
C ARG A 87 -9.94 12.94 7.45
N GLU A 88 -11.07 12.63 8.09
CA GLU A 88 -11.13 12.40 9.54
C GLU A 88 -10.23 11.24 9.96
N TYR A 89 -10.26 10.13 9.20
CA TYR A 89 -9.37 8.99 9.45
C TYR A 89 -7.90 9.39 9.31
N THR A 90 -7.57 10.10 8.24
CA THR A 90 -6.20 10.51 7.93
C THR A 90 -5.64 11.41 9.03
N GLU A 91 -6.39 12.43 9.45
CA GLU A 91 -5.98 13.38 10.48
C GLU A 91 -5.85 12.73 11.86
N ALA A 92 -6.76 11.82 12.22
CA ALA A 92 -6.82 11.22 13.55
C ALA A 92 -5.91 10.01 13.74
N TYR A 93 -5.80 9.15 12.72
CA TYR A 93 -5.25 7.80 12.87
C TYR A 93 -3.98 7.54 12.08
N THR A 94 -3.50 8.54 11.35
CA THR A 94 -2.20 8.47 10.67
C THR A 94 -1.24 9.51 11.25
N ASN A 95 0.01 9.44 10.81
CA ASN A 95 1.02 10.43 11.16
C ASN A 95 0.98 11.69 10.27
N ALA A 96 -0.07 11.92 9.47
CA ALA A 96 -0.18 13.03 8.53
C ALA A 96 0.15 14.40 9.13
N SER A 97 -0.24 14.63 10.39
CA SER A 97 -0.01 15.87 11.14
C SER A 97 1.38 16.02 11.74
N LEU A 98 2.19 14.95 11.82
CA LEU A 98 3.50 15.03 12.47
C LEU A 98 4.48 15.81 11.61
N ILE A 99 5.32 16.63 12.25
CA ILE A 99 6.30 17.50 11.59
C ILE A 99 7.63 16.76 11.45
N VAL A 100 8.13 16.65 10.22
CA VAL A 100 9.42 16.02 9.90
C VAL A 100 10.54 17.04 9.97
N ARG A 101 11.68 16.67 10.58
CA ARG A 101 12.88 17.52 10.72
C ARG A 101 13.26 18.22 9.42
N GLU A 102 13.70 19.48 9.49
CA GLU A 102 14.04 20.30 8.32
C GLU A 102 15.11 19.68 7.39
N ASP A 103 16.04 18.90 7.93
CA ASP A 103 17.15 18.26 7.19
C ASP A 103 16.75 16.99 6.42
N PHE A 104 15.49 16.54 6.52
CA PHE A 104 14.95 15.53 5.61
C PHE A 104 14.70 16.14 4.23
N GLY A 105 15.24 15.51 3.19
CA GLY A 105 15.03 15.93 1.81
C GLY A 105 15.06 14.74 0.86
N PHE A 106 14.61 14.99 -0.35
CA PHE A 106 14.65 14.06 -1.46
C PHE A 106 14.95 14.84 -2.73
N ASP A 107 16.00 14.44 -3.45
CA ASP A 107 16.41 15.06 -4.70
C ASP A 107 17.00 13.99 -5.63
N ASP A 108 16.67 14.08 -6.92
CA ASP A 108 17.12 13.17 -7.99
C ASP A 108 17.21 11.67 -7.63
N GLY A 109 16.16 11.14 -6.98
CA GLY A 109 16.08 9.71 -6.64
C GLY A 109 16.76 9.31 -5.33
N LEU A 110 17.43 10.23 -4.64
CA LEU A 110 18.12 9.99 -3.38
C LEU A 110 17.47 10.80 -2.25
N PHE A 111 17.34 10.18 -1.09
CA PHE A 111 17.01 10.90 0.14
C PHE A 111 18.26 11.54 0.76
N THR A 112 18.09 12.50 1.66
CA THR A 112 19.22 13.03 2.43
C THR A 112 19.89 11.93 3.25
N GLY A 113 21.21 12.01 3.40
CA GLY A 113 22.03 11.06 4.15
C GLY A 113 22.61 9.90 3.33
N TYR A 114 22.55 9.93 1.99
CA TYR A 114 23.15 8.87 1.16
C TYR A 114 24.68 8.89 1.19
N ASP A 115 25.28 7.77 1.59
CA ASP A 115 26.71 7.47 1.50
C ASP A 115 26.94 6.62 0.24
N ALA A 116 27.60 7.19 -0.77
CA ALA A 116 27.80 6.56 -2.07
C ALA A 116 28.76 5.36 -2.03
N ASP A 117 29.76 5.39 -1.15
CA ASP A 117 30.75 4.33 -1.02
C ASP A 117 30.14 3.10 -0.35
N LYS A 118 29.35 3.32 0.71
CA LYS A 118 28.65 2.22 1.42
C LYS A 118 27.34 1.81 0.74
N ARG A 119 26.81 2.67 -0.13
CA ARG A 119 25.45 2.56 -0.70
C ARG A 119 24.39 2.40 0.38
N GLN A 120 24.53 3.16 1.46
CA GLN A 120 23.67 3.16 2.64
C GLN A 120 23.19 4.57 2.95
N TYR A 121 22.15 4.67 3.78
CA TYR A 121 21.66 5.94 4.27
C TYR A 121 21.94 6.10 5.76
N ASP A 122 22.52 7.24 6.13
CA ASP A 122 22.32 7.85 7.44
C ASP A 122 20.87 8.34 7.52
N LYS A 123 20.11 7.80 8.48
CA LYS A 123 18.68 8.05 8.64
C LYS A 123 18.39 9.09 9.72
N THR A 124 19.41 9.78 10.24
CA THR A 124 19.28 10.75 11.35
C THR A 124 18.29 11.89 11.02
N SER A 125 18.20 12.30 9.76
CA SER A 125 17.23 13.30 9.30
C SER A 125 15.80 12.75 9.15
N TRP A 126 15.61 11.44 9.05
CA TRP A 126 14.32 10.79 8.76
C TRP A 126 13.49 10.58 10.02
N HIS A 127 13.47 11.60 10.88
CA HIS A 127 12.77 11.62 12.15
C HIS A 127 11.83 12.82 12.23
N TYR A 128 10.92 12.78 13.20
CA TYR A 128 10.08 13.92 13.52
C TYR A 128 10.86 14.97 14.30
N GLU A 129 10.46 16.22 14.18
CA GLU A 129 10.83 17.22 15.18
C GLU A 129 10.19 16.88 16.51
N LEU A 130 10.96 16.99 17.58
CA LEU A 130 10.48 16.75 18.93
C LEU A 130 10.12 18.08 19.61
N ASP A 131 9.08 18.05 20.44
CA ASP A 131 8.73 19.12 21.36
C ASP A 131 9.60 19.08 22.62
N GLU A 132 9.35 20.00 23.55
CA GLU A 132 10.10 20.13 24.81
C GLU A 132 10.00 18.89 25.71
N ASN A 133 8.97 18.05 25.51
CA ASN A 133 8.74 16.82 26.27
C ASN A 133 9.27 15.57 25.54
N GLY A 134 9.87 15.73 24.36
CA GLY A 134 10.39 14.63 23.54
C GLY A 134 9.33 13.92 22.69
N PHE A 135 8.11 14.46 22.56
CA PHE A 135 7.10 13.94 21.65
C PHE A 135 7.20 14.58 20.27
N ALA A 136 6.75 13.88 19.23
CA ALA A 136 6.73 14.45 17.88
C ALA A 136 5.79 15.67 17.82
N LYS A 137 6.30 16.80 17.33
CA LYS A 137 5.49 17.99 17.04
C LYS A 137 4.41 17.66 16.01
N ARG A 138 3.24 18.30 16.15
CA ARG A 138 2.09 18.09 15.28
C ARG A 138 1.48 19.42 14.84
N ASP A 139 1.03 19.46 13.58
CA ASP A 139 0.12 20.47 13.06
C ASP A 139 -1.16 19.77 12.58
N THR A 140 -2.24 19.94 13.34
CA THR A 140 -3.55 19.37 13.03
C THR A 140 -4.27 20.07 11.89
N THR A 141 -3.81 21.26 11.46
CA THR A 141 -4.37 21.96 10.30
C THR A 141 -3.84 21.42 8.97
N LEU A 142 -2.77 20.61 9.01
CA LEU A 142 -2.03 20.09 7.87
C LEU A 142 -1.48 21.18 6.92
N GLN A 143 -1.27 22.40 7.42
CA GLN A 143 -0.75 23.53 6.64
C GLN A 143 0.77 23.65 6.73
N HIS A 144 1.38 23.12 7.77
CA HIS A 144 2.83 23.19 7.98
C HIS A 144 3.56 22.52 6.82
N PRO A 145 4.52 23.18 6.15
CA PRO A 145 5.16 22.64 4.94
C PRO A 145 5.89 21.32 5.17
N ARG A 146 6.32 21.07 6.42
CA ARG A 146 7.03 19.87 6.84
C ARG A 146 6.15 18.81 7.50
N CYS A 147 4.83 18.99 7.56
CA CYS A 147 3.98 17.89 8.02
C CYS A 147 4.06 16.73 7.01
N VAL A 148 3.94 15.49 7.49
CA VAL A 148 4.01 14.29 6.65
C VAL A 148 3.06 14.38 5.45
N TRP A 149 1.87 14.96 5.64
CA TRP A 149 0.89 15.18 4.58
C TRP A 149 1.45 15.98 3.40
N ASN A 150 2.05 17.14 3.66
CA ASN A 150 2.55 18.02 2.61
C ASN A 150 3.80 17.45 1.92
N LEU A 151 4.69 16.79 2.69
CA LEU A 151 5.85 16.10 2.13
C LEU A 151 5.43 14.90 1.26
N LEU A 152 4.37 14.17 1.64
CA LEU A 152 3.81 13.10 0.82
C LEU A 152 3.29 13.64 -0.50
N LYS A 153 2.46 14.70 -0.46
CA LYS A 153 1.94 15.37 -1.68
C LYS A 153 3.08 15.78 -2.62
N GLN A 154 4.13 16.39 -2.07
CA GLN A 154 5.31 16.77 -2.85
C GLN A 154 6.00 15.53 -3.45
N HIS A 155 6.23 14.49 -2.65
CA HIS A 155 6.95 13.30 -3.09
C HIS A 155 6.28 12.59 -4.26
N VAL A 156 4.95 12.46 -4.21
CA VAL A 156 4.16 11.72 -5.21
C VAL A 156 3.75 12.57 -6.42
N SER A 157 3.93 13.88 -6.37
CA SER A 157 3.56 14.83 -7.46
C SER A 157 4.12 14.45 -8.84
N ARG A 158 5.23 13.71 -8.88
CA ARG A 158 5.92 13.29 -10.10
C ARG A 158 5.27 12.08 -10.80
N TYR A 159 4.38 11.34 -10.13
CA TYR A 159 3.80 10.11 -10.68
C TYR A 159 2.49 10.38 -11.44
N THR A 160 2.57 11.26 -12.44
CA THR A 160 1.41 11.56 -13.29
C THR A 160 0.94 10.33 -14.06
N PRO A 161 -0.31 10.30 -14.55
CA PRO A 161 -0.78 9.18 -15.36
C PRO A 161 0.09 8.92 -16.62
N ASP A 162 0.74 9.95 -17.18
CA ASP A 162 1.70 9.78 -18.29
C ASP A 162 3.01 9.10 -17.85
N VAL A 163 3.52 9.44 -16.66
CA VAL A 163 4.68 8.75 -16.08
C VAL A 163 4.35 7.30 -15.77
N VAL A 164 3.14 7.03 -15.25
CA VAL A 164 2.65 5.68 -15.02
C VAL A 164 2.55 4.91 -16.33
N GLU A 165 1.95 5.45 -17.38
CA GLU A 165 1.87 4.77 -18.68
C GLU A 165 3.26 4.46 -19.24
N ASN A 166 4.17 5.44 -19.21
CA ASN A 166 5.54 5.27 -19.70
C ASN A 166 6.35 4.21 -18.92
N ILE A 167 6.24 4.19 -17.58
CA ILE A 167 7.02 3.25 -16.75
C ILE A 167 6.32 1.88 -16.68
N CYS A 168 5.02 1.85 -16.42
CA CYS A 168 4.30 0.61 -16.17
C CYS A 168 3.85 -0.09 -17.46
N GLY A 169 3.73 0.64 -18.57
CA GLY A 169 3.12 0.13 -19.80
C GLY A 169 1.60 -0.10 -19.67
N THR A 170 0.99 0.31 -18.56
CA THR A 170 -0.47 0.30 -18.39
C THR A 170 -1.07 1.45 -19.20
N PRO A 171 -2.01 1.19 -20.12
CA PRO A 171 -2.70 2.28 -20.82
C PRO A 171 -3.31 3.29 -19.84
N LYS A 172 -3.16 4.57 -20.13
CA LYS A 172 -3.64 5.67 -19.26
C LYS A 172 -5.11 5.52 -18.89
N ALA A 173 -5.95 5.08 -19.83
CA ALA A 173 -7.37 4.83 -19.62
C ALA A 173 -7.61 3.73 -18.58
N ASP A 174 -6.84 2.64 -18.63
CA ASP A 174 -6.97 1.52 -17.69
C ASP A 174 -6.51 1.93 -16.30
N PHE A 175 -5.39 2.66 -16.22
CA PHE A 175 -4.89 3.19 -14.96
C PHE A 175 -5.90 4.14 -14.30
N LEU A 176 -6.47 5.09 -15.06
CA LEU A 176 -7.50 5.99 -14.56
C LEU A 176 -8.74 5.22 -14.10
N LYS A 177 -9.12 4.14 -14.81
CA LYS A 177 -10.25 3.31 -14.40
C LYS A 177 -10.01 2.59 -13.07
N VAL A 178 -8.79 2.09 -12.85
CA VAL A 178 -8.38 1.52 -11.56
C VAL A 178 -8.42 2.59 -10.46
N CYS A 179 -7.93 3.80 -10.75
CA CYS A 179 -7.97 4.92 -9.81
C CYS A 179 -9.39 5.29 -9.40
N GLU A 180 -10.32 5.35 -10.35
CA GLU A 180 -11.75 5.59 -10.08
C GLU A 180 -12.32 4.55 -9.10
N TYR A 181 -12.12 3.25 -9.38
CA TYR A 181 -12.63 2.20 -8.50
C TYR A 181 -12.04 2.28 -7.09
N ILE A 182 -10.72 2.48 -6.96
CA ILE A 182 -10.08 2.61 -5.65
C ILE A 182 -10.60 3.86 -4.92
N ALA A 183 -10.74 4.98 -5.63
CA ALA A 183 -11.20 6.24 -5.07
C ALA A 183 -12.64 6.19 -4.54
N GLU A 184 -13.51 5.34 -5.09
CA GLU A 184 -14.86 5.14 -4.53
C GLU A 184 -14.83 4.63 -3.09
N THR A 185 -13.77 3.92 -2.71
CA THR A 185 -13.60 3.38 -1.35
C THR A 185 -13.00 4.36 -0.36
N SER A 186 -12.90 5.64 -0.72
CA SER A 186 -12.65 6.72 0.24
C SER A 186 -13.92 7.11 1.02
N ALA A 187 -15.09 6.64 0.57
CA ALA A 187 -16.35 6.83 1.28
C ALA A 187 -16.38 5.99 2.56
N LYS A 188 -16.91 6.55 3.65
CA LYS A 188 -16.87 5.92 4.99
C LYS A 188 -17.62 4.58 5.08
N ASP A 189 -18.53 4.34 4.16
CA ASP A 189 -19.38 3.15 4.05
C ASP A 189 -18.91 2.16 2.95
N LYS A 190 -17.76 2.41 2.32
CA LYS A 190 -17.16 1.54 1.31
C LYS A 190 -15.74 1.13 1.70
N THR A 191 -15.35 -0.10 1.36
CA THR A 191 -13.99 -0.61 1.64
C THR A 191 -13.35 -1.29 0.43
N ALA A 192 -12.03 -1.11 0.31
CA ALA A 192 -11.19 -1.90 -0.58
C ALA A 192 -10.38 -2.94 0.19
N SER A 193 -10.35 -4.17 -0.32
CA SER A 193 -9.54 -5.27 0.19
C SER A 193 -8.41 -5.58 -0.80
N PHE A 194 -7.16 -5.33 -0.40
CA PHE A 194 -5.99 -5.65 -1.22
C PHE A 194 -5.48 -7.07 -0.93
N LEU A 195 -5.51 -7.93 -1.94
CA LEU A 195 -5.00 -9.30 -1.89
C LEU A 195 -3.68 -9.36 -2.67
N TYR A 196 -2.57 -9.57 -1.97
CA TYR A 196 -1.25 -9.69 -2.58
C TYR A 196 -0.44 -10.84 -1.96
N ALA A 197 0.59 -11.28 -2.67
CA ALA A 197 1.57 -12.24 -2.19
C ALA A 197 2.95 -11.95 -2.78
N LEU A 198 3.50 -12.88 -3.57
CA LEU A 198 4.89 -12.84 -4.02
C LEU A 198 5.18 -11.82 -5.12
N GLY A 199 4.18 -11.45 -5.91
CA GLY A 199 4.34 -10.50 -7.01
C GLY A 199 4.87 -9.14 -6.56
N TRP A 200 4.66 -8.77 -5.29
CA TRP A 200 5.24 -7.58 -4.68
C TRP A 200 6.48 -7.82 -3.83
N THR A 201 6.67 -9.00 -3.25
CA THR A 201 7.72 -9.20 -2.23
C THR A 201 9.09 -9.56 -2.83
N GLN A 202 9.13 -10.22 -3.99
CA GLN A 202 10.37 -10.77 -4.56
C GLN A 202 11.10 -9.77 -5.46
N HIS A 203 11.31 -8.56 -4.94
CA HIS A 203 12.02 -7.46 -5.61
C HIS A 203 12.99 -6.79 -4.63
N SER A 204 14.04 -6.12 -5.13
CA SER A 204 14.94 -5.29 -4.28
C SER A 204 14.19 -4.18 -3.54
N ILE A 205 13.05 -3.75 -4.08
CA ILE A 205 12.14 -2.74 -3.54
C ILE A 205 10.84 -3.35 -2.97
N GLY A 206 10.80 -4.66 -2.73
CA GLY A 206 9.55 -5.35 -2.40
C GLY A 206 8.85 -4.84 -1.12
N ALA A 207 9.64 -4.44 -0.12
CA ALA A 207 9.10 -3.78 1.07
C ALA A 207 8.43 -2.43 0.74
N GLN A 208 8.95 -1.68 -0.23
CA GLN A 208 8.39 -0.39 -0.64
C GLN A 208 7.14 -0.55 -1.51
N ASN A 209 7.02 -1.61 -2.32
CA ASN A 209 5.75 -1.97 -2.98
C ASN A 209 4.61 -2.05 -1.95
N ILE A 210 4.84 -2.81 -0.87
CA ILE A 210 3.85 -3.04 0.18
C ILE A 210 3.58 -1.76 0.97
N ARG A 211 4.61 -0.96 1.29
CA ARG A 211 4.44 0.34 1.95
C ARG A 211 3.53 1.26 1.16
N THR A 212 3.72 1.34 -0.16
CA THR A 212 2.94 2.22 -1.04
C THR A 212 1.45 1.86 -1.01
N MET A 213 1.11 0.56 -1.08
CA MET A 213 -0.26 0.11 -0.93
C MET A 213 -0.82 0.31 0.48
N ALA A 214 -0.02 0.07 1.54
CA ALA A 214 -0.47 0.33 2.90
C ALA A 214 -0.81 1.81 3.12
N MET A 215 -0.04 2.73 2.53
CA MET A 215 -0.33 4.16 2.55
C MET A 215 -1.65 4.49 1.83
N ILE A 216 -1.94 3.85 0.70
CA ILE A 216 -3.25 3.98 0.03
C ILE A 216 -4.39 3.55 0.97
N GLN A 217 -4.27 2.40 1.64
CA GLN A 217 -5.30 1.93 2.57
C GLN A 217 -5.51 2.86 3.77
N LEU A 218 -4.45 3.53 4.24
CA LEU A 218 -4.55 4.56 5.28
C LEU A 218 -5.25 5.83 4.76
N LEU A 219 -4.94 6.29 3.55
CA LEU A 219 -5.63 7.44 2.92
C LEU A 219 -7.13 7.17 2.75
N LEU A 220 -7.49 5.95 2.34
CA LEU A 220 -8.89 5.56 2.14
C LEU A 220 -9.63 5.31 3.47
N GLY A 221 -8.91 5.13 4.58
CA GLY A 221 -9.50 4.76 5.87
C GLY A 221 -9.99 3.30 5.94
N ASN A 222 -9.40 2.42 5.12
CA ASN A 222 -9.81 1.01 5.00
C ASN A 222 -9.17 0.09 6.05
N MET A 223 -8.19 0.58 6.82
CA MET A 223 -7.48 -0.20 7.81
C MET A 223 -8.31 -0.34 9.10
N GLY A 224 -8.52 -1.59 9.54
CA GLY A 224 -9.35 -1.91 10.71
C GLY A 224 -10.84 -2.15 10.40
N MET A 225 -11.24 -2.01 9.12
CA MET A 225 -12.61 -2.21 8.67
C MET A 225 -12.88 -3.64 8.20
N ALA A 226 -14.11 -4.12 8.40
CA ALA A 226 -14.59 -5.33 7.76
C ALA A 226 -14.62 -5.14 6.22
N GLY A 227 -14.09 -6.11 5.47
CA GLY A 227 -13.97 -6.01 4.01
C GLY A 227 -12.84 -5.08 3.53
N GLY A 228 -12.09 -4.48 4.46
CA GLY A 228 -10.96 -3.59 4.14
C GLY A 228 -9.60 -4.27 4.29
N GLY A 229 -8.64 -3.45 4.73
CA GLY A 229 -7.33 -3.90 5.19
C GLY A 229 -6.38 -4.39 4.12
N VAL A 230 -5.26 -4.94 4.59
CA VAL A 230 -4.16 -5.45 3.79
C VAL A 230 -4.09 -6.97 3.96
N ASN A 231 -4.63 -7.68 2.97
CA ASN A 231 -4.65 -9.13 2.95
C ASN A 231 -3.38 -9.68 2.28
N ALA A 232 -2.27 -9.57 3.01
CA ALA A 232 -1.02 -10.26 2.69
C ALA A 232 -1.19 -11.77 2.83
N LEU A 233 -1.36 -12.47 1.70
CA LEU A 233 -1.71 -13.89 1.63
C LEU A 233 -0.46 -14.74 1.79
N ARG A 234 -0.45 -15.61 2.80
CA ARG A 234 0.72 -16.43 3.15
C ARG A 234 0.81 -17.66 2.26
N GLY A 235 2.04 -18.15 2.04
CA GLY A 235 2.34 -19.30 1.18
C GLY A 235 2.11 -20.63 1.88
N HIS A 236 3.18 -21.25 2.39
CA HIS A 236 3.08 -22.52 3.12
C HIS A 236 2.09 -22.45 4.29
N SER A 237 1.42 -23.58 4.55
CA SER A 237 0.37 -23.73 5.56
C SER A 237 0.71 -23.13 6.93
N ASN A 238 1.97 -23.24 7.35
CA ASN A 238 2.44 -22.73 8.64
C ASN A 238 3.63 -21.76 8.53
N ILE A 239 3.83 -21.07 7.40
CA ILE A 239 4.89 -20.04 7.31
C ILE A 239 4.67 -18.93 8.34
N GLN A 240 3.40 -18.66 8.69
CA GLN A 240 3.05 -17.75 9.77
C GLN A 240 3.58 -18.26 11.11
N GLY A 241 3.27 -19.49 11.51
CA GLY A 241 3.72 -20.06 12.78
C GLY A 241 5.24 -20.20 12.89
N LEU A 242 5.94 -20.55 11.81
CA LEU A 242 7.41 -20.58 11.81
C LEU A 242 8.02 -19.17 11.97
N THR A 243 7.38 -18.16 11.39
CA THR A 243 7.79 -16.76 11.60
C THR A 243 7.52 -16.34 13.04
N ASP A 244 6.36 -16.71 13.60
CA ASP A 244 5.99 -16.41 14.98
C ASP A 244 6.95 -17.07 15.99
N LEU A 245 7.46 -18.27 15.68
CA LEU A 245 8.46 -18.98 16.47
C LEU A 245 9.91 -18.50 16.20
N GLY A 246 10.11 -17.51 15.34
CA GLY A 246 11.41 -16.91 15.11
C GLY A 246 12.41 -17.80 14.36
N LEU A 247 11.94 -18.68 13.46
CA LEU A 247 12.81 -19.53 12.62
C LEU A 247 13.43 -18.70 11.46
N LEU A 248 14.07 -17.60 11.81
CA LEU A 248 14.77 -16.65 10.95
C LEU A 248 16.09 -16.27 11.62
N SER A 249 17.09 -15.91 10.81
CA SER A 249 18.48 -15.76 11.28
C SER A 249 18.63 -14.97 12.57
N GLN A 250 17.99 -13.80 12.70
CA GLN A 250 18.15 -12.88 13.85
C GLN A 250 16.98 -12.92 14.84
N SER A 251 16.03 -13.83 14.66
CA SER A 251 14.77 -13.84 15.40
C SER A 251 14.79 -14.83 16.56
N LEU A 252 13.94 -14.54 17.55
CA LEU A 252 13.49 -15.42 18.61
C LEU A 252 11.95 -15.49 18.57
N PRO A 253 11.32 -16.48 19.24
CA PRO A 253 9.87 -16.58 19.31
C PRO A 253 9.20 -15.29 19.78
N GLY A 254 8.02 -14.99 19.24
CA GLY A 254 7.24 -13.80 19.58
C GLY A 254 7.79 -12.50 18.99
N TYR A 255 8.47 -12.56 17.84
CA TYR A 255 9.12 -11.42 17.18
C TYR A 255 10.22 -10.75 18.03
N LEU A 256 10.78 -11.49 19.00
CA LEU A 256 11.95 -11.06 19.74
C LEU A 256 13.21 -11.13 18.86
N THR A 257 14.24 -10.37 19.22
CA THR A 257 15.53 -10.37 18.50
C THR A 257 16.58 -11.08 19.34
N ARG A 258 17.47 -11.82 18.69
CA ARG A 258 18.62 -12.40 19.39
C ARG A 258 19.45 -11.29 20.03
N PRO A 259 19.97 -11.47 21.26
CA PRO A 259 20.93 -10.56 21.84
C PRO A 259 22.15 -10.41 20.92
N SER A 260 22.64 -9.18 20.79
CA SER A 260 23.89 -8.84 20.08
C SER A 260 25.12 -9.21 20.90
#